data_AF-A0A949FPT5-F1
#
_entry.id   AF-A0A949FPT5-F1
#
_cell.length_a   1.000
_cell.length_b   1.000
_cell.length_c   1.000
_cell.angle_alpha   90.00
_cell.angle_beta   90.00
_cell.angle_gamma   90.00
#
_symmetry.space_group_name_H-M   'P 1'
#
loop_
_entity.id
_entity.type
_entity.pdbx_description
1 polymer ?
#
loop_
_entity_poly.entity_id
_entity_poly.type
_entity_poly.pdbx_seq_one_letter_code
_entity_poly.pdbx_strand_id
1 'polypeptide(L)' 'MSNADSPFINRELSWLEFNQRVLDQALYAKVHVLERLKFLA' A
#
# COMPACT_ATOMS: atom_id res chain seq x y z
N MET A 1 19.12 7.85 24.97
CA MET A 1 18.02 7.06 25.58
C MET A 1 17.54 6.11 24.50
N SER A 2 17.91 4.84 24.59
CA SER A 2 17.52 3.78 23.65
C SER A 2 16.05 3.46 23.87
N ASN A 3 15.17 4.07 23.09
CA ASN A 3 13.78 3.61 23.05
C ASN A 3 13.80 2.31 22.27
N ALA A 4 13.47 1.20 22.93
CA ALA A 4 13.49 -0.12 22.35
C ALA A 4 12.64 -0.12 21.07
N ASP A 5 13.26 -0.44 19.93
CA ASP A 5 12.57 -0.66 18.68
C ASP A 5 11.54 -1.78 18.91
N SER A 6 10.28 -1.41 19.09
CA SER A 6 9.18 -2.36 19.07
C SER A 6 9.24 -3.08 17.73
N PRO A 7 9.35 -4.43 17.70
CA PRO A 7 9.38 -5.16 16.44
C PRO A 7 8.03 -5.15 15.71
N PHE A 8 7.01 -4.55 16.33
CA PHE A 8 5.66 -4.47 15.80
C PHE A 8 5.37 -3.08 15.23
N ILE A 9 4.81 -3.07 14.03
CA ILE A 9 4.24 -1.89 13.37
C ILE A 9 2.75 -1.74 13.73
N ASN A 10 2.28 -0.50 13.79
CA ASN A 10 0.86 -0.22 14.04
C ASN A 10 0.01 -0.81 12.90
N ARG A 11 -1.00 -1.60 13.26
CA ARG A 11 -1.87 -2.31 12.31
C ARG A 11 -2.59 -1.37 11.33
N GLU A 12 -3.06 -0.22 11.79
CA GLU A 12 -3.79 0.75 10.95
C GLU A 12 -2.83 1.41 9.95
N LEU A 13 -1.61 1.74 10.37
CA LEU A 13 -0.58 2.21 9.47
C LEU A 13 -0.20 1.14 8.43
N SER A 14 -0.06 -0.12 8.84
CA SER A 14 0.17 -1.23 7.91
C SER A 14 -0.96 -1.39 6.90
N TRP A 15 -2.19 -1.14 7.32
CA TRP A 15 -3.36 -1.19 6.45
C TRP A 15 -3.36 -0.04 5.43
N LEU A 16 -2.98 1.17 5.85
CA LEU A 16 -2.80 2.30 4.95
C LEU A 16 -1.69 2.05 3.93
N GLU A 17 -0.54 1.53 4.36
CA GLU A 17 0.57 1.16 3.46
C GLU A 17 0.20 0.04 2.48
N PHE A 18 -0.63 -0.90 2.92
CA PHE A 18 -1.20 -1.90 2.03
C PHE A 18 -2.08 -1.25 0.94
N ASN A 19 -3.01 -0.38 1.33
CA ASN A 19 -3.88 0.32 0.37
C ASN A 19 -3.07 1.21 -0.59
N GLN A 20 -2.00 1.85 -0.12
CA GLN A 20 -1.10 2.62 -0.98
C GLN A 20 -0.51 1.73 -2.09
N ARG A 21 -0.02 0.53 -1.74
CA ARG A 21 0.53 -0.41 -2.74
C ARG A 21 -0.52 -0.92 -3.73
N VAL A 22 -1.78 -1.04 -3.31
CA VAL A 22 -2.92 -1.36 -4.19
C VAL A 22 -3.16 -0.22 -5.18
N LEU A 23 -3.19 1.02 -4.71
CA LEU A 23 -3.35 2.21 -5.55
C LEU A 23 -2.17 2.39 -6.53
N ASP A 24 -0.95 2.07 -6.10
CA ASP A 24 0.23 2.13 -6.97
C ASP A 24 0.11 1.20 -8.19
N GLN A 25 -0.66 0.10 -8.10
CA GLN A 25 -0.92 -0.77 -9.26
C GLN A 25 -1.75 -0.06 -10.34
N ALA A 26 -2.58 0.93 -9.97
CA ALA A 26 -3.32 1.75 -10.93
C ALA A 26 -2.41 2.64 -11.78
N LEU A 27 -1.18 2.91 -11.33
CA LEU A 27 -0.18 3.70 -12.06
C LEU A 27 0.78 2.83 -12.87
N TYR A 28 0.72 1.50 -12.72
CA TYR A 28 1.68 0.62 -13.36
C TYR A 28 1.41 0.46 -14.86
N ALA A 29 2.31 0.99 -15.68
CA ALA A 29 2.15 1.04 -17.14
C ALA A 29 2.06 -0.33 -17.84
N LYS A 30 2.52 -1.41 -17.18
CA LYS A 30 2.41 -2.77 -17.74
C LYS A 30 1.02 -3.40 -17.54
N VAL A 31 0.15 -2.79 -16.73
CA VAL A 31 -1.24 -3.20 -16.57
C VAL A 31 -2.08 -2.54 -17.66
N HIS A 32 -2.90 -3.34 -18.35
CA HIS A 32 -3.83 -2.84 -19.36
C HIS A 32 -4.76 -1.78 -18.77
N VAL A 33 -5.08 -0.74 -19.55
CA VAL A 33 -5.75 0.48 -19.05
C VAL A 33 -7.07 0.20 -18.32
N LEU A 34 -7.86 -0.77 -18.78
CA LEU A 34 -9.13 -1.12 -18.14
C LEU A 34 -8.94 -1.91 -16.83
N GLU A 35 -7.88 -2.70 -16.74
CA GLU A 35 -7.53 -3.43 -15.51
C GLU A 35 -7.07 -2.48 -14.41
N ARG A 36 -6.46 -1.33 -14.76
CA ARG A 36 -6.04 -0.30 -13.80
C ARG A 36 -7.23 0.33 -13.04
N LEU A 37 -8.41 0.38 -13.64
CA LEU A 37 -9.61 0.94 -13.00
C LEU A 37 -10.09 0.10 -11.81
N LYS A 38 -9.82 -1.21 -11.81
CA LYS A 38 -10.18 -2.10 -10.70
C LYS A 38 -9.45 -1.78 -9.40
N PHE A 39 -8.32 -1.07 -9.48
CA PHE A 39 -7.53 -0.65 -8.32
C PHE A 39 -7.99 0.69 -7.72
N LEU A 40 -8.96 1.37 -8.34
CA LEU A 40 -9.49 2.67 -7.88
C LEU A 40 -10.87 2.57 -7.19
N ALA A 41 -11.47 1.37 -7.17
CA ALA A 41 -12.83 1.10 -6.69
C ALA A 41 -12.84 0.54 -5.26
#